data_AF-T1ACE0-F1
#
_entry.id   AF-T1ACE0-F1
#
_cell.length_a   1.000
_cell.length_b   1.000
_cell.length_c   1.000
_cell.angle_alpha   90.00
_cell.angle_beta   90.00
_cell.angle_gamma   90.00
#
_symmetry.space_group_name_H-M   'P 1'
#
loop_
_entity.id
_entity.type
_entity.pdbx_description
1 polymer ?
#
loop_
_entity_poly.entity_id
_entity_poly.type
_entity_poly.pdbx_seq_one_letter_code
_entity_poly.pdbx_strand_id
1 'polypeptide(L)'
;MILVQGHMLANALLCPDLQNAPKTYKGVTFYLDTPLLVQRLGLEGEPKKRAAQELIELVKNLGGVVAAFSHSCEELSYVLRSAADHIESRNGRGAIIFEAR
;
A
#
# COMPACT_ATOMS: atom_id res chain seq x y z
N MET A 1 -38.76 5.69 -17.82
CA MET A 1 -37.48 4.94 -17.79
C MET A 1 -36.27 5.83 -18.09
N ILE A 2 -36.30 6.63 -19.17
CA ILE A 2 -35.18 7.52 -19.58
C ILE A 2 -34.76 8.50 -18.48
N LEU A 3 -35.71 9.08 -17.71
CA LEU A 3 -35.40 10.02 -16.63
C LEU A 3 -34.57 9.39 -15.49
N VAL A 4 -34.90 8.15 -15.11
CA VAL A 4 -34.19 7.41 -14.04
C VAL A 4 -32.79 7.04 -14.50
N GLN A 5 -32.63 6.59 -15.75
CA GLN A 5 -31.32 6.30 -16.33
C GLN A 5 -30.45 7.56 -16.45
N GLY A 6 -31.04 8.69 -16.85
CA GLY A 6 -30.35 9.99 -16.89
C GLY A 6 -29.91 10.45 -15.50
N HIS A 7 -30.74 10.27 -14.48
CA HIS A 7 -30.39 10.59 -13.10
C HIS A 7 -29.26 9.70 -12.56
N MET A 8 -29.32 8.37 -12.80
CA MET A 8 -28.25 7.45 -12.41
C MET A 8 -26.92 7.78 -13.09
N LEU A 9 -26.95 8.12 -14.38
CA LEU A 9 -25.74 8.50 -15.13
C LEU A 9 -25.16 9.82 -14.62
N ALA A 10 -26.01 10.82 -14.36
CA ALA A 10 -25.58 12.08 -13.76
C ALA A 10 -24.96 11.86 -12.37
N ASN A 11 -25.54 10.98 -11.54
CA ASN A 11 -24.98 10.64 -10.24
C ASN A 11 -23.63 9.93 -10.34
N ALA A 12 -23.48 9.00 -11.28
CA ALA A 12 -22.23 8.27 -11.50
C ALA A 12 -21.10 9.17 -12.06
N LEU A 13 -21.45 10.20 -12.84
CA LEU A 13 -20.48 11.11 -13.45
C LEU A 13 -20.12 12.31 -12.57
N LEU A 14 -21.11 12.92 -11.93
CA LEU A 14 -20.93 14.13 -11.12
C LEU A 14 -20.67 13.80 -9.64
N CYS A 15 -20.96 12.55 -9.24
CA CYS A 15 -20.74 12.05 -7.89
C CYS A 15 -21.25 13.00 -6.78
N PRO A 16 -22.44 13.64 -6.90
CA PRO A 16 -22.91 14.61 -5.91
C PRO A 16 -23.13 13.96 -4.54
N ASP A 17 -23.51 12.68 -4.52
CA ASP A 17 -23.66 11.89 -3.29
C ASP A 17 -22.31 11.69 -2.57
N LEU A 18 -21.21 11.62 -3.32
CA LEU A 18 -19.86 11.52 -2.76
C LEU A 18 -19.31 12.88 -2.30
N GLN A 19 -19.87 14.00 -2.74
CA GLN A 19 -19.47 15.33 -2.25
C GLN A 19 -19.75 15.48 -0.74
N ASN A 20 -20.81 14.81 -0.26
CA ASN A 20 -21.20 14.80 1.16
C ASN A 20 -20.81 13.50 1.89
N ALA A 21 -20.18 12.54 1.20
CA ALA A 21 -19.74 11.31 1.84
C ALA A 21 -18.67 11.61 2.90
N PRO A 22 -18.71 10.95 4.07
CA PRO A 22 -17.69 11.15 5.09
C PRO A 22 -16.31 10.81 4.54
N LYS A 23 -15.40 11.79 4.52
CA LYS A 23 -14.00 11.59 4.12
C LYS A 23 -13.22 10.91 5.25
N THR A 24 -13.61 9.67 5.57
CA THR A 24 -13.05 8.89 6.67
C THR A 24 -12.93 7.42 6.27
N TYR A 25 -12.00 6.75 6.91
CA TYR A 25 -11.79 5.31 6.83
C TYR A 25 -12.12 4.59 8.15
N LYS A 26 -12.87 5.24 9.05
CA LYS A 26 -13.35 4.58 10.28
C LYS A 26 -14.10 3.29 9.94
N GLY A 27 -13.72 2.20 10.59
CA GLY A 27 -14.29 0.86 10.35
C GLY A 27 -13.68 0.12 9.15
N VAL A 28 -12.70 0.70 8.46
CA VAL A 28 -11.98 0.04 7.36
C VAL A 28 -10.59 -0.38 7.82
N THR A 29 -10.21 -1.62 7.52
CA THR A 29 -8.84 -2.13 7.73
C THR A 29 -8.16 -2.34 6.38
N PHE A 30 -7.01 -1.69 6.20
CA PHE A 30 -6.16 -1.81 5.03
C PHE A 30 -5.07 -2.83 5.30
N TYR A 31 -5.00 -3.87 4.48
CA TYR A 31 -3.98 -4.90 4.58
C TYR A 31 -2.84 -4.58 3.60
N LEU A 32 -1.63 -4.43 4.12
CA LEU A 32 -0.44 -4.18 3.33
C LEU A 32 0.07 -5.49 2.72
N ASP A 33 0.45 -5.43 1.45
CA ASP A 33 1.12 -6.52 0.76
C ASP A 33 2.64 -6.51 1.05
N THR A 34 3.31 -7.59 0.65
CA THR A 34 4.74 -7.79 0.92
C THR A 34 5.62 -6.64 0.38
N PRO A 35 5.42 -6.12 -0.85
CA PRO A 35 6.16 -4.95 -1.34
C PRO A 35 6.03 -3.70 -0.46
N LEU A 36 4.83 -3.33 0.00
CA LEU A 36 4.66 -2.17 0.89
C LEU A 36 5.34 -2.39 2.25
N LEU A 37 5.34 -3.62 2.75
CA LEU A 37 6.08 -3.97 3.97
C LEU A 37 7.60 -3.81 3.78
N VAL A 38 8.16 -4.27 2.66
CA VAL A 38 9.58 -4.09 2.32
C VAL A 38 9.93 -2.60 2.25
N GLN A 39 9.11 -1.79 1.58
CA GLN A 39 9.31 -0.35 1.47
C GLN A 39 9.25 0.32 2.84
N ARG A 40 8.29 -0.07 3.69
CA ARG A 40 8.15 0.48 5.05
C ARG A 40 9.36 0.19 5.94
N LEU A 41 10.09 -0.91 5.69
CA LEU A 41 11.36 -1.22 6.35
C LEU A 41 12.54 -0.40 5.82
N GLY A 42 12.38 0.30 4.69
CA GLY A 42 13.44 1.11 4.09
C GLY A 42 14.44 0.34 3.23
N LEU A 43 14.11 -0.89 2.87
CA LEU A 43 15.04 -1.78 2.17
C LEU A 43 15.14 -1.52 0.67
N GLU A 44 14.31 -0.63 0.13
CA GLU A 44 14.39 -0.18 -1.26
C GLU A 44 14.67 1.34 -1.35
N GLY A 45 15.30 1.89 -0.30
CA GLY A 45 15.72 3.28 -0.22
C GLY A 45 14.74 4.21 0.48
N GLU A 46 15.29 5.32 0.98
CA GLU A 46 14.56 6.34 1.76
C GLU A 46 13.38 7.00 1.01
N PRO A 47 13.43 7.26 -0.31
CA PRO A 47 12.27 7.79 -1.03
C PRO A 47 11.03 6.88 -0.93
N LYS A 48 11.21 5.57 -1.10
CA LYS A 48 10.11 4.60 -1.04
C LYS A 48 9.60 4.40 0.38
N LYS A 49 10.51 4.40 1.37
CA LYS A 49 10.15 4.36 2.78
C LYS A 49 9.26 5.53 3.20
N ARG A 50 9.64 6.75 2.79
CA ARG A 50 8.84 7.95 3.06
C ARG A 50 7.46 7.85 2.40
N ALA A 51 7.39 7.44 1.14
CA ALA A 51 6.10 7.25 0.46
C ALA A 51 5.21 6.22 1.17
N ALA A 52 5.75 5.07 1.57
CA ALA A 52 5.01 4.05 2.32
C ALA A 52 4.56 4.56 3.71
N GLN A 53 5.40 5.32 4.39
CA GLN A 53 5.07 5.92 5.68
C GLN A 53 3.96 6.99 5.55
N GLU A 54 4.07 7.89 4.57
CA GLU A 54 3.05 8.92 4.29
C GLU A 54 1.69 8.28 3.96
N LEU A 55 1.68 7.19 3.20
CA LEU A 55 0.47 6.43 2.91
C LEU A 55 -0.16 5.86 4.20
N ILE A 56 0.63 5.21 5.05
CA ILE A 56 0.16 4.64 6.32
C ILE A 56 -0.36 5.73 7.26
N GLU A 57 0.33 6.87 7.33
CA GLU A 57 -0.09 8.03 8.12
C GLU A 57 -1.39 8.62 7.59
N LEU A 58 -1.56 8.75 6.27
CA LEU A 58 -2.80 9.20 5.66
C LEU A 58 -3.99 8.28 6.03
N VAL A 59 -3.81 6.96 5.93
CA VAL A 59 -4.86 5.99 6.30
C VAL A 59 -5.24 6.16 7.78
N LYS A 60 -4.24 6.26 8.67
CA LYS A 60 -4.47 6.45 10.11
C LYS A 60 -5.15 7.79 10.42
N ASN A 61 -4.73 8.87 9.77
CA ASN A 61 -5.30 10.21 9.94
C ASN A 61 -6.78 10.25 9.51
N LEU A 62 -7.16 9.45 8.52
CA LEU A 62 -8.55 9.30 8.09
C LEU A 62 -9.35 8.34 9.00
N GLY A 63 -8.72 7.75 10.02
CA GLY A 63 -9.35 6.84 10.98
C GLY A 63 -9.37 5.36 10.57
N GLY A 64 -8.61 5.01 9.53
CA GLY A 64 -8.44 3.62 9.09
C GLY A 64 -7.44 2.85 9.94
N VAL A 65 -7.58 1.54 9.96
CA VAL A 65 -6.63 0.61 10.57
C VAL A 65 -5.70 0.08 9.48
N VAL A 66 -4.41 -0.10 9.81
CA VAL A 66 -3.44 -0.75 8.92
C VAL A 66 -3.00 -2.05 9.57
N ALA A 67 -3.04 -3.14 8.81
CA ALA A 67 -2.62 -4.47 9.22
C ALA A 67 -1.85 -5.16 8.08
N ALA A 68 -1.35 -6.36 8.36
CA ALA A 68 -0.81 -7.25 7.34
C ALA A 68 -1.33 -8.67 7.61
N PHE A 69 -1.48 -9.47 6.56
CA PHE A 69 -1.76 -10.88 6.74
C PHE A 69 -0.51 -11.59 7.28
N SER A 70 -0.70 -12.62 8.10
CA SER A 70 0.40 -13.47 8.56
C SER A 70 1.21 -14.03 7.38
N HIS A 71 0.54 -14.43 6.31
CA HIS A 71 1.18 -14.91 5.10
C HIS A 71 2.08 -13.85 4.43
N SER A 72 1.66 -12.59 4.37
CA SER A 72 2.51 -11.50 3.85
C SER A 72 3.73 -11.24 4.74
N CYS A 73 3.62 -11.46 6.06
CA CYS A 73 4.77 -11.40 6.97
C CYS A 73 5.74 -12.59 6.78
N GLU A 74 5.23 -13.78 6.46
CA GLU A 74 6.03 -14.95 6.11
C GLU A 74 6.77 -14.72 4.78
N GLU A 75 6.05 -14.27 3.75
CA GLU A 75 6.63 -13.88 2.46
C GLU A 75 7.72 -12.83 2.63
N LEU A 76 7.46 -11.78 3.44
CA LEU A 76 8.48 -10.78 3.78
C LEU A 76 9.73 -11.45 4.34
N SER A 77 9.58 -12.37 5.29
CA SER A 77 10.72 -13.09 5.88
C SER A 77 11.51 -13.89 4.83
N TYR A 78 10.84 -14.52 3.86
CA TYR A 78 11.51 -15.20 2.74
C TYR A 78 12.25 -14.24 1.82
N VAL A 79 11.64 -13.10 1.48
CA VAL A 79 12.27 -12.05 0.66
C VAL A 79 13.55 -11.54 1.34
N LEU A 80 13.51 -11.27 2.64
CA LEU A 80 14.66 -10.78 3.40
C LEU A 80 15.79 -11.81 3.45
N ARG A 81 15.48 -13.08 3.72
CA ARG A 81 16.48 -14.17 3.73
C ARG A 81 17.14 -14.33 2.37
N SER A 82 16.33 -14.40 1.31
CA SER A 82 16.82 -14.52 -0.06
C SER A 82 17.75 -13.35 -0.44
N ALA A 83 17.38 -12.12 -0.08
CA ALA A 83 18.22 -10.95 -0.32
C ALA A 83 19.54 -11.04 0.46
N ALA A 84 19.51 -11.44 1.73
CA ALA A 84 20.70 -11.61 2.56
C ALA A 84 21.64 -12.69 2.00
N ASP A 85 21.11 -13.85 1.60
CA ASP A 85 21.91 -14.96 1.04
C ASP A 85 22.61 -14.58 -0.27
N HIS A 86 22.07 -13.60 -1.01
CA HIS A 86 22.56 -13.22 -2.33
C HIS A 86 23.22 -11.82 -2.38
N ILE A 87 23.34 -11.12 -1.24
CA ILE A 87 23.81 -9.73 -1.20
C ILE A 87 25.25 -9.59 -1.73
N GLU A 88 26.11 -10.58 -1.49
CA GLU A 88 27.50 -10.61 -1.96
C GLU A 88 27.69 -11.37 -3.27
N SER A 89 26.65 -12.03 -3.78
CA SER A 89 26.76 -12.85 -4.98
C SER A 89 27.04 -11.97 -6.20
N ARG A 90 28.00 -12.36 -7.05
CA ARG A 90 28.38 -11.56 -8.25
C ARG A 90 27.19 -11.23 -9.16
N ASN A 91 26.16 -12.08 -9.16
CA ASN A 91 24.95 -11.96 -9.96
C ASN A 91 23.69 -11.62 -9.13
N GLY A 92 23.86 -11.17 -7.89
CA GLY A 92 22.75 -10.74 -7.03
C GLY A 92 21.95 -9.61 -7.67
N ARG A 93 20.63 -9.74 -7.69
CA ARG A 93 19.69 -8.81 -8.34
C ARG A 93 18.49 -8.54 -7.44
N GLY A 94 17.94 -7.35 -7.56
CA GLY A 94 16.74 -6.93 -6.85
C GLY A 94 16.96 -5.61 -6.12
N ALA A 95 15.89 -4.85 -5.92
CA ALA A 95 15.96 -3.51 -5.33
C ALA A 95 16.67 -3.51 -3.96
N ILE A 96 16.41 -4.52 -3.12
CA ILE A 96 17.05 -4.67 -1.81
C ILE A 96 18.56 -4.87 -1.94
N ILE A 97 18.99 -5.74 -2.85
CA ILE A 97 20.42 -6.03 -3.06
C ILE A 97 21.13 -4.81 -3.66
N PHE A 98 20.46 -4.06 -4.54
CA PHE A 98 21.04 -2.86 -5.13
C PHE A 98 21.14 -1.69 -4.16
N GLU A 99 20.16 -1.53 -3.25
CA GLU A 99 20.22 -0.49 -2.21
C GLU A 99 21.30 -0.78 -1.16
N ALA A 100 21.58 -2.06 -0.90
CA ALA A 100 22.53 -2.46 0.13
C ALA A 100 24.00 -2.50 -0.33
N ARG A 101 24.29 -2.24 -1.61
CA ARG A 101 25.63 -2.21 -2.22
C ARG A 101 26.07 -0.79 -2.51
#